data_AF-A0A858X797-F1
#
_entry.id   AF-A0A858X797-F1
#
_cell.length_a   1.000
_cell.length_b   1.000
_cell.length_c   1.000
_cell.angle_alpha   90.00
_cell.angle_beta   90.00
_cell.angle_gamma   90.00
#
_symmetry.space_group_name_H-M   'P 1'
#
loop_
_entity.id
_entity.type
_entity.pdbx_description
1 polymer ?
#
loop_
_entity_poly.entity_id
_entity_poly.type
_entity_poly.pdbx_seq_one_letter_code
_entity_poly.pdbx_strand_id
1 'polypeptide(L)'
;MVPTVFADGARLESITDDQRKLVANAIDRSMCIGLSERLEVVPASQPADLTVHAVVTRMDATDENAVAASLGAKVAKAVFLPGVPAPVPRLPIGLGTLSMEAEARGSDGRQEAAMMWGRGANMMMGTARVSKAGDAYELASAFGDDFSQMLVKGKSPYGSMSGPPSMDRIKSLSGGAPKYAACDAFGRAPGVAGLISGAVGTPPEWTDKGAAETPVVATAAAQ
;
A
#
# COMPACT_ATOMS: atom_id res chain seq x y z
N MET A 1 -10.02 10.10 -7.98
CA MET A 1 -9.79 9.32 -6.74
C MET A 1 -9.68 10.29 -5.59
N VAL A 2 -10.25 9.96 -4.43
CA VAL A 2 -10.07 10.73 -3.18
C VAL A 2 -8.95 10.08 -2.37
N PRO A 3 -8.02 10.85 -1.76
CA PRO A 3 -6.96 10.29 -0.93
C PRO A 3 -7.49 9.43 0.21
N THR A 4 -6.77 8.35 0.51
CA THR A 4 -7.10 7.44 1.61
C THR A 4 -6.99 8.15 2.96
N VAL A 5 -7.97 7.90 3.83
CA VAL A 5 -8.01 8.45 5.19
C VAL A 5 -8.00 7.36 6.25
N PHE A 6 -7.68 7.73 7.49
CA PHE A 6 -7.74 6.84 8.65
C PHE A 6 -8.97 7.19 9.49
N ALA A 7 -9.79 6.19 9.79
CA ALA A 7 -10.81 6.28 10.83
C ALA A 7 -10.15 6.60 12.18
N ASP A 8 -10.87 7.27 13.08
CA ASP A 8 -10.31 7.71 14.36
C ASP A 8 -9.76 6.53 15.17
N GLY A 9 -10.47 5.40 15.20
CA GLY A 9 -10.04 4.17 15.86
C GLY A 9 -8.81 3.48 15.24
N ALA A 10 -8.41 3.86 14.02
CA ALA A 10 -7.24 3.33 13.34
C ALA A 10 -5.95 4.15 13.61
N ARG A 11 -6.06 5.29 14.31
CA ARG A 11 -4.94 6.21 14.57
C ARG A 11 -4.21 5.83 15.86
N LEU A 12 -3.46 4.73 15.82
CA LEU A 12 -2.61 4.34 16.95
C LEU A 12 -1.53 5.40 17.22
N GLU A 13 -1.42 5.85 18.47
CA GLU A 13 -0.40 6.81 18.92
C GLU A 13 1.03 6.32 18.69
N SER A 14 1.22 5.00 18.73
CA SER A 14 2.53 4.38 18.52
C SER A 14 3.03 4.51 17.09
N ILE A 15 2.15 4.79 16.12
CA ILE A 15 2.46 5.00 14.70
C ILE A 15 2.44 6.50 14.43
N THR A 16 3.46 7.01 13.75
CA THR A 16 3.60 8.44 13.46
C THR A 16 2.68 8.90 12.32
N ASP A 17 2.45 10.21 12.20
CA ASP A 17 1.70 10.78 11.08
C ASP A 17 2.40 10.55 9.74
N ASP A 18 3.73 10.63 9.69
CA ASP A 18 4.50 10.35 8.48
C ASP A 18 4.34 8.90 8.03
N GLN A 19 4.36 7.96 8.98
CA GLN A 19 4.09 6.54 8.71
C GLN A 19 2.67 6.33 8.18
N ARG A 20 1.66 6.96 8.79
CA ARG A 20 0.28 6.91 8.30
C ARG A 20 0.17 7.46 6.88
N LYS A 21 0.75 8.63 6.63
CA LYS A 21 0.76 9.28 5.32
C LYS A 21 1.45 8.40 4.27
N LEU A 22 2.53 7.73 4.64
CA LEU A 22 3.23 6.81 3.75
C LEU A 22 2.37 5.59 3.38
N VAL A 23 1.67 5.00 4.35
CA VAL A 23 0.74 3.88 4.09
C VAL A 23 -0.42 4.33 3.22
N ALA A 24 -1.05 5.49 3.49
CA ALA A 24 -2.11 6.05 2.66
C ALA A 24 -1.66 6.30 1.21
N ASN A 25 -0.48 6.90 1.03
CA ASN A 25 0.11 7.10 -0.30
C ASN A 25 0.36 5.77 -1.02
N ALA A 26 0.86 4.75 -0.32
CA ALA A 26 1.08 3.42 -0.90
C ALA A 26 -0.23 2.77 -1.35
N ILE A 27 -1.30 2.91 -0.55
CA ILE A 27 -2.65 2.44 -0.88
C ILE A 27 -3.16 3.13 -2.14
N ASP A 28 -3.18 4.46 -2.13
CA ASP A 28 -3.71 5.27 -3.23
C ASP A 28 -2.92 5.06 -4.53
N ARG A 29 -1.59 4.98 -4.43
CA ARG A 29 -0.70 4.70 -5.56
C ARG A 29 -1.00 3.33 -6.18
N SER A 30 -1.09 2.27 -5.37
CA SER A 30 -1.40 0.92 -5.87
C SER A 30 -2.78 0.88 -6.55
N MET A 31 -3.79 1.47 -5.90
CA MET A 31 -5.14 1.58 -6.44
C MET A 31 -5.17 2.38 -7.75
N CYS A 32 -4.48 3.52 -7.83
CA CYS A 32 -4.43 4.36 -9.02
C CYS A 32 -3.82 3.63 -10.21
N ILE A 33 -2.68 2.97 -9.98
CA ILE A 33 -2.01 2.14 -11.00
C ILE A 33 -2.93 1.00 -11.45
N GLY A 34 -3.59 0.30 -10.52
CA GLY A 34 -4.48 -0.80 -10.84
C GLY A 34 -5.72 -0.38 -11.63
N LEU A 35 -6.38 0.72 -11.22
CA LEU A 35 -7.54 1.25 -11.94
C LEU A 35 -7.17 1.71 -13.35
N SER A 36 -5.96 2.27 -13.52
CA SER A 36 -5.46 2.73 -14.82
C SER A 36 -5.33 1.64 -15.89
N GLU A 37 -5.39 0.35 -15.49
CA GLU A 37 -5.35 -0.77 -16.43
C GLU A 37 -6.55 -0.75 -17.39
N ARG A 38 -7.72 -0.30 -16.94
CA ARG A 38 -8.93 -0.22 -17.77
C ARG A 38 -9.70 1.09 -17.69
N LEU A 39 -9.46 1.90 -16.66
CA LEU A 39 -10.13 3.17 -16.47
C LEU A 39 -9.17 4.32 -16.80
N GLU A 40 -9.73 5.43 -17.24
CA GLU A 40 -9.02 6.70 -17.26
C GLU A 40 -8.99 7.28 -15.83
N VAL A 41 -7.80 7.68 -15.36
CA VAL A 41 -7.68 8.31 -14.06
C VAL A 41 -7.41 9.80 -14.24
N VAL A 42 -8.39 10.60 -13.83
CA VAL A 42 -8.36 12.06 -13.94
C VAL A 42 -7.98 12.73 -12.62
N PRO A 43 -7.39 13.95 -12.65
CA PRO A 43 -7.14 14.72 -11.44
C PRO A 43 -8.44 15.16 -10.76
N ALA A 44 -8.38 15.48 -9.46
CA ALA A 44 -9.56 15.88 -8.67
C ALA A 44 -10.28 17.13 -9.19
N SER A 45 -9.62 17.95 -10.01
CA SER A 45 -10.20 19.13 -10.65
C SER A 45 -11.07 18.83 -11.87
N GLN A 46 -11.15 17.56 -12.30
CA GLN A 46 -11.93 17.13 -13.46
C GLN A 46 -13.08 16.21 -13.05
N PRO A 47 -14.22 16.26 -13.76
CA PRO A 47 -15.33 15.35 -13.50
C PRO A 47 -14.93 13.90 -13.81
N ALA A 48 -15.47 12.96 -13.03
CA ALA A 48 -15.24 11.53 -13.21
C ALA A 48 -16.58 10.77 -13.13
N ASP A 49 -16.72 9.73 -13.95
CA ASP A 49 -17.90 8.84 -13.91
C ASP A 49 -17.94 8.00 -12.63
N LEU A 50 -16.77 7.73 -12.04
CA LEU A 50 -16.59 6.99 -10.80
C LEU A 50 -15.59 7.70 -9.88
N THR A 51 -15.98 7.85 -8.61
CA THR A 51 -15.10 8.33 -7.54
C THR A 51 -14.84 7.19 -6.56
N VAL A 52 -13.59 6.81 -6.41
CA VAL A 52 -13.16 5.83 -5.41
C VAL A 52 -12.64 6.51 -4.16
N HIS A 53 -12.94 5.90 -3.01
CA HIS A 53 -12.53 6.33 -1.69
C HIS A 53 -12.21 5.11 -0.84
N ALA A 54 -11.12 5.17 -0.07
CA ALA A 54 -10.72 4.12 0.87
C ALA A 54 -10.47 4.70 2.26
N VAL A 55 -10.86 3.94 3.27
CA VAL A 55 -10.72 4.28 4.69
C VAL A 55 -10.00 3.14 5.39
N VAL A 56 -8.87 3.43 6.02
CA VAL A 56 -8.23 2.50 6.94
C VAL A 56 -9.04 2.45 8.23
N THR A 57 -9.63 1.29 8.52
CA THR A 57 -10.47 1.07 9.70
C THR A 57 -9.69 0.47 10.86
N ARG A 58 -8.58 -0.23 10.57
CA ARG A 58 -7.63 -0.69 11.58
C ARG A 58 -6.24 -0.86 10.99
N MET A 59 -5.23 -0.51 11.78
CA MET A 59 -3.83 -0.74 11.45
C MET A 59 -3.09 -1.10 12.74
N ASP A 60 -2.66 -2.35 12.86
CA ASP A 60 -1.86 -2.79 14.01
C ASP A 60 -0.36 -2.63 13.70
N ALA A 61 0.41 -2.17 14.68
CA ALA A 61 1.83 -1.92 14.52
C ALA A 61 2.65 -3.22 14.39
N THR A 62 3.65 -3.19 13.52
CA THR A 62 4.74 -4.17 13.50
C THR A 62 5.65 -3.95 14.73
N ASP A 63 6.05 -5.02 15.41
CA ASP A 63 7.03 -4.96 16.50
C ASP A 63 8.46 -4.93 15.92
N GLU A 64 9.07 -3.75 15.96
CA GLU A 64 10.42 -3.51 15.44
C GLU A 64 11.49 -4.37 16.12
N ASN A 65 11.35 -4.69 17.42
CA ASN A 65 12.30 -5.52 18.15
C ASN A 65 12.21 -6.98 17.68
N ALA A 66 10.99 -7.47 17.51
CA ALA A 66 10.75 -8.81 16.97
C ALA A 66 11.29 -8.93 15.54
N VAL A 67 11.10 -7.89 14.72
CA VAL A 67 11.67 -7.84 13.36
C VAL A 67 13.20 -7.82 13.40
N ALA A 68 13.82 -6.99 14.23
CA ALA A 68 15.27 -6.92 14.37
C ALA A 68 15.88 -8.27 14.80
N ALA A 69 15.24 -8.97 15.75
CA ALA A 69 15.63 -10.32 16.14
C ALA A 69 15.51 -11.32 14.97
N SER A 70 14.43 -11.22 14.17
CA SER A 70 14.25 -12.06 12.98
C SER A 70 15.32 -11.83 11.92
N LEU A 71 15.75 -10.57 11.72
CA LEU A 71 16.83 -10.23 10.80
C LEU A 71 18.19 -10.75 11.31
N GLY A 72 18.46 -10.64 12.61
CA GLY A 72 19.65 -11.22 13.24
C GLY A 72 19.73 -12.73 13.03
N ALA A 73 18.62 -13.45 13.20
CA ALA A 73 18.54 -14.89 12.93
C ALA A 73 18.80 -15.22 11.44
N LYS A 74 18.31 -14.40 10.51
CA LYS A 74 18.59 -14.54 9.06
C LYS A 74 20.09 -14.40 8.76
N VAL A 75 20.75 -13.39 9.34
CA VAL A 75 22.20 -13.18 9.18
C VAL A 75 22.98 -14.36 9.76
N ALA A 76 22.63 -14.84 10.96
CA ALA A 76 23.26 -16.01 11.55
C ALA A 76 23.12 -17.25 10.63
N LYS A 77 21.92 -17.52 10.09
CA LYS A 77 21.72 -18.61 9.13
C LYS A 77 22.62 -18.47 7.89
N ALA A 78 22.74 -17.27 7.32
CA ALA A 78 23.58 -17.03 6.15
C ALA A 78 25.07 -17.29 6.43
N VAL A 79 25.53 -17.03 7.66
CA VAL A 79 26.92 -17.29 8.10
C VAL A 79 27.15 -18.77 8.41
N PHE A 80 26.22 -19.43 9.11
CA PHE A 80 26.40 -20.82 9.58
C PHE A 80 25.99 -21.89 8.57
N LEU A 81 25.14 -21.55 7.59
CA LEU A 81 24.67 -22.46 6.53
C LEU A 81 24.85 -21.82 5.15
N PRO A 82 26.10 -21.49 4.73
CA PRO A 82 26.34 -20.90 3.43
C PRO A 82 25.94 -21.88 2.32
N GLY A 83 25.19 -21.39 1.33
CA GLY A 83 24.86 -22.17 0.13
C GLY A 83 23.62 -23.06 0.21
N VAL A 84 22.81 -22.97 1.27
CA VAL A 84 21.47 -23.59 1.30
C VAL A 84 20.43 -22.56 0.81
N PRO A 85 19.95 -22.63 -0.45
CA PRO A 85 18.93 -21.73 -0.97
C PRO A 85 17.56 -22.12 -0.40
N ALA A 86 17.35 -21.85 0.88
CA ALA A 86 16.07 -22.00 1.54
C ALA A 86 15.53 -20.60 1.87
N PRO A 87 14.34 -20.23 1.37
CA PRO A 87 13.63 -19.04 1.84
C PRO A 87 13.68 -19.04 3.37
N VAL A 88 14.06 -17.92 3.98
CA VAL A 88 14.05 -17.81 5.43
C VAL A 88 12.74 -17.13 5.80
N PRO A 89 11.73 -17.90 6.26
CA PRO A 89 10.49 -17.29 6.71
C PRO A 89 10.83 -16.34 7.85
N ARG A 90 10.13 -15.21 7.90
CA ARG A 90 10.24 -14.35 9.08
C ARG A 90 9.57 -15.03 10.27
N LEU A 91 10.02 -14.69 11.48
CA LEU A 91 9.39 -15.21 12.69
C LEU A 91 7.94 -14.70 12.78
N PRO A 92 6.96 -15.55 13.14
CA PRO A 92 5.55 -15.16 13.22
C PRO A 92 5.22 -14.43 14.54
N ILE A 93 6.04 -13.45 14.88
CA ILE A 93 5.89 -12.64 16.09
C ILE A 93 5.93 -11.17 15.70
N GLY A 94 5.11 -10.34 16.36
CA GLY A 94 5.15 -8.91 16.13
C GLY A 94 4.64 -8.46 14.76
N LEU A 95 3.75 -9.25 14.14
CA LEU A 95 3.23 -9.00 12.81
C LEU A 95 2.14 -7.91 12.87
N GLY A 96 2.27 -6.90 12.01
CA GLY A 96 1.26 -5.87 11.83
C GLY A 96 0.07 -6.36 11.00
N THR A 97 -1.00 -5.57 11.01
CA THR A 97 -2.22 -5.86 10.24
C THR A 97 -2.70 -4.58 9.55
N LEU A 98 -3.49 -4.76 8.49
CA LEU A 98 -4.19 -3.68 7.82
C LEU A 98 -5.61 -4.14 7.50
N SER A 99 -6.60 -3.37 7.94
CA SER A 99 -8.00 -3.52 7.59
C SER A 99 -8.57 -2.19 7.12
N MET A 100 -9.43 -2.28 6.11
CA MET A 100 -9.87 -1.12 5.37
C MET A 100 -11.18 -1.38 4.63
N GLU A 101 -11.88 -0.29 4.39
CA GLU A 101 -13.10 -0.24 3.62
C GLU A 101 -12.86 0.63 2.40
N ALA A 102 -13.45 0.24 1.27
CA ALA A 102 -13.30 0.97 0.04
C ALA A 102 -14.62 0.95 -0.71
N GLU A 103 -14.91 2.05 -1.39
CA GLU A 103 -16.10 2.17 -2.21
C GLU A 103 -15.80 2.91 -3.50
N ALA A 104 -16.57 2.59 -4.54
CA ALA A 104 -16.67 3.35 -5.78
C ALA A 104 -18.08 3.89 -5.90
N ARG A 105 -18.21 5.20 -6.08
CA ARG A 105 -19.48 5.89 -6.26
C ARG A 105 -19.60 6.45 -7.67
N GLY A 106 -20.77 6.30 -8.28
CA GLY A 106 -21.11 6.92 -9.55
C GLY A 106 -21.21 8.45 -9.46
N SER A 107 -21.33 9.11 -10.60
CA SER A 107 -21.54 10.57 -10.67
C SER A 107 -22.83 11.05 -10.01
N ASP A 108 -23.81 10.16 -9.82
CA ASP A 108 -25.06 10.39 -9.09
C ASP A 108 -24.95 10.16 -7.57
N GLY A 109 -23.75 9.79 -7.09
CA GLY A 109 -23.46 9.51 -5.69
C GLY A 109 -23.85 8.10 -5.22
N ARG A 110 -24.44 7.25 -6.09
CA ARG A 110 -24.77 5.87 -5.74
C ARG A 110 -23.51 5.03 -5.59
N GLN A 111 -23.49 4.14 -4.61
CA GLN A 111 -22.40 3.19 -4.43
C GLN A 111 -22.53 2.05 -5.46
N GLU A 112 -21.62 2.03 -6.43
CA GLU A 112 -21.60 1.04 -7.52
C GLU A 112 -20.72 -0.18 -7.16
N ALA A 113 -19.79 -0.01 -6.20
CA ALA A 113 -19.06 -1.13 -5.60
C ALA A 113 -18.56 -0.78 -4.19
N ALA A 114 -18.39 -1.80 -3.36
CA ALA A 114 -17.71 -1.68 -2.08
C ALA A 114 -16.91 -2.95 -1.74
N MET A 115 -15.86 -2.79 -0.95
CA MET A 115 -15.03 -3.86 -0.46
C MET A 115 -14.62 -3.59 0.99
N MET A 116 -14.92 -4.53 1.87
CA MET A 116 -14.24 -4.67 3.16
C MET A 116 -13.06 -5.60 2.96
N TRP A 117 -11.87 -5.20 3.38
CA TRP A 117 -10.64 -5.95 3.20
C TRP A 117 -9.83 -5.93 4.49
N GLY A 118 -9.20 -7.06 4.81
CA GLY A 118 -8.34 -7.13 5.98
C GLY A 118 -7.39 -8.30 5.88
N ARG A 119 -6.11 -8.04 6.17
CA ARG A 119 -5.07 -9.07 6.23
C ARG A 119 -4.08 -8.79 7.34
N GLY A 120 -3.61 -9.86 7.95
CA GLY A 120 -2.42 -9.85 8.77
C GLY A 120 -1.20 -10.19 7.93
N ALA A 121 -0.08 -9.56 8.24
CA ALA A 121 1.21 -10.01 7.74
C ALA A 121 1.47 -11.46 8.19
N ASN A 122 2.20 -12.26 7.41
CA ASN A 122 2.48 -13.65 7.76
C ASN A 122 3.92 -14.05 7.42
N MET A 123 4.37 -15.20 7.94
CA MET A 123 5.75 -15.69 7.80
C MET A 123 6.23 -15.90 6.36
N MET A 124 5.31 -16.08 5.41
CA MET A 124 5.61 -16.29 3.99
C MET A 124 5.68 -14.99 3.20
N MET A 125 5.17 -13.89 3.76
CA MET A 125 5.09 -12.60 3.09
C MET A 125 6.36 -11.79 3.33
N GLY A 126 7.23 -11.76 2.31
CA GLY A 126 8.38 -10.87 2.20
C GLY A 126 9.40 -10.95 3.34
N THR A 127 10.33 -9.99 3.35
CA THR A 127 11.18 -9.70 4.51
C THR A 127 10.50 -8.62 5.34
N ALA A 128 10.34 -8.85 6.64
CA ALA A 128 9.79 -7.84 7.54
C ALA A 128 10.69 -6.60 7.57
N ARG A 129 10.08 -5.41 7.64
CA ARG A 129 10.78 -4.13 7.74
C ARG A 129 10.79 -3.65 9.19
N VAL A 130 11.91 -3.09 9.64
CA VAL A 130 12.06 -2.50 10.99
C VAL A 130 11.35 -1.14 11.03
N SER A 131 10.03 -1.14 10.86
CA SER A 131 9.16 0.03 11.00
C SER A 131 7.83 -0.43 11.55
N LYS A 132 7.25 0.29 12.52
CA LYS A 132 5.90 0.03 13.03
C LYS A 132 4.81 0.00 11.95
N ALA A 133 5.00 0.70 10.84
CA ALA A 133 4.08 0.67 9.70
C ALA A 133 4.52 -0.28 8.58
N GLY A 134 5.62 -1.03 8.77
CA GLY A 134 6.25 -1.85 7.74
C GLY A 134 5.31 -2.87 7.13
N ASP A 135 4.56 -3.61 7.95
CA ASP A 135 3.61 -4.60 7.44
C ASP A 135 2.40 -3.96 6.75
N ALA A 136 1.86 -2.88 7.32
CA ALA A 136 0.76 -2.14 6.70
C ALA A 136 1.17 -1.57 5.33
N TYR A 137 2.40 -1.06 5.21
CA TYR A 137 2.96 -0.57 3.96
C TYR A 137 3.08 -1.68 2.90
N GLU A 138 3.51 -2.88 3.27
CA GLU A 138 3.55 -4.03 2.36
C GLU A 138 2.14 -4.50 1.95
N LEU A 139 1.21 -4.51 2.90
CA LEU A 139 -0.19 -4.89 2.69
C LEU A 139 -0.97 -3.91 1.80
N ALA A 140 -0.58 -2.62 1.79
CA ALA A 140 -1.19 -1.57 0.99
C ALA A 140 -1.27 -1.93 -0.50
N SER A 141 -0.19 -2.52 -1.05
CA SER A 141 -0.14 -2.93 -2.45
C SER A 141 -1.18 -4.02 -2.74
N ALA A 142 -1.29 -5.01 -1.86
CA ALA A 142 -2.22 -6.12 -2.02
C ALA A 142 -3.69 -5.68 -1.95
N PHE A 143 -4.01 -4.74 -1.07
CA PHE A 143 -5.35 -4.13 -1.06
C PHE A 143 -5.64 -3.39 -2.36
N GLY A 144 -4.73 -2.51 -2.80
CA GLY A 144 -4.92 -1.71 -4.02
C GLY A 144 -5.10 -2.60 -5.25
N ASP A 145 -4.39 -3.73 -5.29
CA ASP A 145 -4.53 -4.76 -6.31
C ASP A 145 -5.90 -5.42 -6.29
N ASP A 146 -6.34 -5.89 -5.11
CA ASP A 146 -7.62 -6.58 -4.98
C ASP A 146 -8.80 -5.66 -5.31
N PHE A 147 -8.79 -4.42 -4.79
CA PHE A 147 -9.86 -3.45 -5.04
C PHE A 147 -9.92 -3.04 -6.51
N SER A 148 -8.77 -2.68 -7.09
CA SER A 148 -8.72 -2.26 -8.49
C SER A 148 -9.11 -3.40 -9.42
N GLN A 149 -8.67 -4.63 -9.16
CA GLN A 149 -9.10 -5.79 -9.95
C GLN A 149 -10.59 -6.05 -9.83
N MET A 150 -11.17 -5.90 -8.65
CA MET A 150 -12.61 -6.03 -8.46
C MET A 150 -13.36 -5.03 -9.36
N LEU A 151 -12.94 -3.77 -9.36
CA LEU A 151 -13.55 -2.72 -10.18
C LEU A 151 -13.34 -2.94 -11.68
N VAL A 152 -12.10 -3.23 -12.12
CA VAL A 152 -11.79 -3.34 -13.55
C VAL A 152 -12.24 -4.66 -14.17
N LYS A 153 -12.51 -5.70 -13.36
CA LYS A 153 -12.98 -7.03 -13.84
C LYS A 153 -14.43 -7.32 -13.49
N GLY A 154 -15.04 -6.58 -12.55
CA GLY A 154 -16.39 -6.85 -12.04
C GLY A 154 -16.49 -8.20 -11.32
N LYS A 155 -15.40 -8.70 -10.73
CA LYS A 155 -15.34 -10.01 -10.05
C LYS A 155 -14.76 -9.86 -8.66
N SER A 156 -15.30 -10.61 -7.71
CA SER A 156 -14.72 -10.70 -6.37
C SER A 156 -13.25 -11.10 -6.46
N PRO A 157 -12.33 -10.38 -5.76
CA PRO A 157 -10.92 -10.76 -5.71
C PRO A 157 -10.70 -11.97 -4.78
N TYR A 158 -11.67 -12.29 -3.91
CA TYR A 158 -11.58 -13.39 -2.95
C TYR A 158 -11.60 -14.75 -3.63
N GLY A 159 -10.65 -15.61 -3.25
CA GLY A 159 -10.57 -16.99 -3.74
C GLY A 159 -10.11 -17.13 -5.19
N SER A 160 -9.74 -16.02 -5.86
CA SER A 160 -9.16 -16.04 -7.21
C SER A 160 -7.67 -15.71 -7.12
N MET A 161 -6.83 -16.38 -7.93
CA MET A 161 -5.47 -15.92 -8.13
C MET A 161 -5.50 -14.69 -9.01
N SER A 162 -4.91 -13.60 -8.53
CA SER A 162 -4.68 -12.39 -9.32
C SER A 162 -3.91 -12.77 -10.59
N GLY A 163 -4.41 -12.31 -11.74
CA GLY A 163 -3.71 -12.48 -13.02
C GLY A 163 -2.34 -11.78 -13.01
N PRO A 164 -1.44 -12.09 -13.95
CA PRO A 164 -0.15 -11.42 -14.03
C PRO A 164 -0.34 -9.90 -14.18
N PRO A 165 0.52 -9.08 -13.56
CA PRO A 165 0.42 -7.63 -13.64
C PRO A 165 0.67 -7.14 -15.07
N SER A 166 0.03 -6.02 -15.43
CA SER A 166 0.29 -5.35 -16.72
C SER A 166 1.72 -4.78 -16.80
N MET A 167 2.22 -4.56 -18.03
CA MET A 167 3.54 -3.94 -18.23
C MET A 167 3.62 -2.52 -17.66
N ASP A 168 2.54 -1.74 -17.76
CA ASP A 168 2.45 -0.40 -17.17
C ASP A 168 2.57 -0.45 -15.64
N ARG A 169 1.91 -1.45 -15.02
CA ARG A 169 2.03 -1.69 -13.59
C ARG A 169 3.45 -2.11 -13.20
N ILE A 170 4.08 -3.03 -13.93
CA ILE A 170 5.47 -3.42 -13.68
C ILE A 170 6.40 -2.21 -13.78
N LYS A 171 6.22 -1.36 -14.81
CA LYS A 171 6.99 -0.13 -14.99
C LYS A 171 6.79 0.83 -13.83
N SER A 172 5.56 1.02 -13.36
CA SER A 172 5.30 1.94 -12.25
C SER A 172 5.83 1.40 -10.92
N LEU A 173 5.70 0.10 -10.65
CA LEU A 173 6.25 -0.56 -9.47
C LEU A 173 7.78 -0.52 -9.43
N SER A 174 8.45 -0.52 -10.59
CA SER A 174 9.91 -0.35 -10.68
C SER A 174 10.38 1.11 -10.53
N GLY A 175 9.47 2.04 -10.22
CA GLY A 175 9.74 3.47 -10.00
C GLY A 175 9.57 4.33 -11.25
N GLY A 176 9.10 3.74 -12.36
CA GLY A 176 8.75 4.48 -13.56
C GLY A 176 7.49 5.33 -13.40
N ALA A 177 7.30 6.27 -14.34
CA ALA A 177 6.10 7.11 -14.36
C ALA A 177 4.82 6.26 -14.57
N PRO A 178 3.71 6.61 -13.89
CA PRO A 178 2.42 5.96 -14.09
C PRO A 178 1.83 6.27 -15.47
N LYS A 179 0.82 5.49 -15.88
CA LYS A 179 0.10 5.68 -17.15
C LYS A 179 -0.60 7.03 -17.23
N TYR A 180 -1.17 7.50 -16.12
CA TYR A 180 -1.80 8.82 -16.00
C TYR A 180 -1.08 9.66 -14.96
N ALA A 181 -0.80 10.92 -15.31
CA ALA A 181 -0.13 11.88 -14.42
C ALA A 181 -0.91 12.16 -13.12
N ALA A 182 -2.23 11.94 -13.11
CA ALA A 182 -3.05 12.03 -11.90
C ALA A 182 -2.54 11.13 -10.77
N CYS A 183 -1.91 9.98 -11.09
CA CYS A 183 -1.36 9.09 -10.08
C CYS A 183 -0.08 9.62 -9.41
N ASP A 184 0.64 10.58 -10.01
CA ASP A 184 1.81 11.19 -9.37
C ASP A 184 1.42 11.98 -8.10
N ALA A 185 0.14 12.32 -7.92
CA ALA A 185 -0.39 12.93 -6.71
C ALA A 185 -0.23 12.06 -5.45
N PHE A 186 0.00 10.75 -5.61
CA PHE A 186 0.20 9.80 -4.51
C PHE A 186 1.68 9.37 -4.35
N GLY A 187 2.58 10.09 -5.02
CA GLY A 187 4.02 9.78 -5.07
C GLY A 187 4.34 8.61 -6.00
N ARG A 188 5.65 8.33 -6.15
CA ARG A 188 6.15 7.23 -7.00
C ARG A 188 6.67 6.10 -6.15
N ALA A 189 6.56 4.88 -6.66
CA ALA A 189 7.14 3.72 -5.99
C ALA A 189 8.66 3.90 -5.86
N PRO A 190 9.26 3.45 -4.75
CA PRO A 190 10.71 3.58 -4.52
C PRO A 190 11.57 2.75 -5.49
N GLY A 191 10.96 1.93 -6.35
CA GLY A 191 11.63 1.18 -7.41
C GLY A 191 12.72 0.23 -6.89
N VAL A 192 13.84 0.16 -7.62
CA VAL A 192 14.96 -0.73 -7.29
C VAL A 192 15.53 -0.46 -5.90
N ALA A 193 15.62 0.82 -5.48
CA ALA A 193 16.07 1.16 -4.13
C ALA A 193 15.12 0.60 -3.06
N GLY A 194 13.81 0.68 -3.30
CA GLY A 194 12.79 0.09 -2.45
C GLY A 194 12.85 -1.44 -2.37
N LEU A 195 13.16 -2.11 -3.49
CA LEU A 195 13.36 -3.57 -3.53
C LEU A 195 14.56 -3.99 -2.69
N ILE A 196 15.70 -3.29 -2.83
CA ILE A 196 16.91 -3.55 -2.04
C ILE A 196 16.64 -3.29 -0.55
N SER A 197 16.03 -2.14 -0.23
CA SER A 197 15.63 -1.76 1.14
C SER A 197 14.72 -2.81 1.78
N GLY A 198 13.69 -3.25 1.06
CA GLY A 198 12.79 -4.29 1.54
C GLY A 198 13.52 -5.61 1.77
N ALA A 199 14.43 -6.01 0.89
CA ALA A 199 15.19 -7.25 1.02
C ALA A 199 16.08 -7.29 2.27
N VAL A 200 16.65 -6.14 2.68
CA VAL A 200 17.45 -6.01 3.90
C VAL A 200 16.63 -5.64 5.15
N GLY A 201 15.31 -5.45 4.99
CA GLY A 201 14.39 -5.15 6.09
C GLY A 201 14.47 -3.72 6.62
N THR A 202 14.98 -2.76 5.83
CA THR A 202 15.05 -1.36 6.26
C THR A 202 13.67 -0.68 6.23
N PRO A 203 13.47 0.36 7.07
CA PRO A 203 12.21 1.11 7.13
C PRO A 203 11.79 1.64 5.74
N PRO A 204 10.49 1.56 5.35
CA PRO A 204 10.02 2.06 4.05
C PRO A 204 10.26 3.56 3.85
N GLU A 205 10.21 4.35 4.92
CA GLU A 205 10.37 5.81 4.95
C GLU A 205 11.77 6.25 4.45
N TRP A 206 12.74 5.34 4.46
CA TRP A 206 14.08 5.61 3.95
C TRP A 206 14.09 5.76 2.43
N THR A 207 13.25 5.00 1.72
CA THR A 207 13.26 4.93 0.25
C THR A 207 12.01 5.49 -0.40
N ASP A 208 10.86 5.38 0.24
CA ASP A 208 9.62 6.01 -0.22
C ASP A 208 9.42 7.36 0.48
N LYS A 209 9.32 8.42 -0.32
CA LYS A 209 9.11 9.80 0.16
C LYS A 209 7.64 10.21 0.15
N GLY A 210 6.75 9.32 -0.27
CA GLY A 210 5.33 9.61 -0.42
C GLY A 210 5.05 10.62 -1.52
N ALA A 211 3.82 11.14 -1.52
CA ALA A 211 3.44 12.28 -2.34
C ALA A 211 4.23 13.53 -1.91
N ALA A 212 4.65 14.34 -2.89
CA ALA A 212 5.19 15.66 -2.62
C ALA A 212 4.14 16.48 -1.85
N GLU A 213 4.56 17.27 -0.88
CA GLU A 213 3.66 18.20 -0.21
C GLU A 213 3.20 19.26 -1.21
N THR A 214 2.00 19.07 -1.76
CA THR A 214 1.32 20.15 -2.46
C THR A 214 0.97 21.21 -1.41
N PRO A 215 1.42 22.47 -1.55
CA PRO A 215 1.03 23.51 -0.62
C PRO A 215 -0.50 23.58 -0.59
N VAL A 216 -1.07 23.46 0.61
CA VAL A 216 -2.50 23.57 0.84
C VAL A 216 -2.92 24.96 0.38
N VAL A 217 -3.55 25.06 -0.79
CA VAL A 217 -4.35 26.23 -1.10
C VAL A 217 -5.53 26.13 -0.16
N ALA A 218 -5.51 26.94 0.90
CA ALA A 218 -6.58 27.04 1.86
C ALA A 218 -7.88 27.33 1.10
N THR A 219 -8.74 26.32 0.96
CA THR A 219 -10.11 26.55 0.53
C THR A 219 -10.77 27.31 1.67
N ALA A 220 -10.99 28.60 1.44
CA ALA A 220 -11.71 29.47 2.34
C ALA A 220 -13.04 28.81 2.73
N ALA A 221 -13.28 28.74 4.03
CA ALA A 221 -14.59 28.48 4.58
C ALA A 221 -15.57 29.50 3.98
N ALA A 222 -16.58 29.01 3.27
CA ALA A 222 -17.77 29.77 2.95
C ALA A 222 -18.96 28.96 3.49
N GLN A 223 -19.37 29.38 4.69
CA GLN A 223 -20.72 29.50 5.25
C GLN A 223 -21.74 28.41 4.92
#